data_AF-A0AAE1KT32-F1
#
_entry.id   AF-A0AAE1KT32-F1
#
_cell.length_a   1.000
_cell.length_b   1.000
_cell.length_c   1.000
_cell.angle_alpha   90.00
_cell.angle_beta   90.00
_cell.angle_gamma   90.00
#
_symmetry.space_group_name_H-M   'P 1'
#
loop_
_entity.id
_entity.type
_entity.pdbx_description
1 polymer ?
#
loop_
_entity_poly.entity_id
_entity_poly.type
_entity_poly.pdbx_seq_one_letter_code
_entity_poly.pdbx_strand_id
1 'polypeptide(L)'
;MGDGGDVDLVEDFYGVYLLYSTNPNPRYRGRTYIGYTVDPNRRIKQHNRGTKAGGAYKTSNKGPWVMVLIVHGFPNDISALRFEWAWQHPEKSRRLREVGKKKSSELRYNFSLRVLSHMLRTRPWSRLPLTIRWLQQEYMREFPPGLEPPVHMPVAYGPVKPTRVKTDVSQDADDVEVEEICVICQDSIKKTDIMRCLSPSCVLVAHVICLAKRLLDSESGSGVMLLPLEGECPSCSITLLWGDLVRQKRGCYQHQHQSEGDNHWADTLSQAT
;
A
#
# COMPACT_ATOMS: atom_id res chain seq x y z
N MET A 1 -10.80 18.81 -23.65
CA MET A 1 -9.33 18.72 -23.46
C MET A 1 -9.12 18.74 -21.96
N GLY A 2 -9.11 17.55 -21.35
CA GLY A 2 -9.04 17.38 -19.91
C GLY A 2 -7.60 17.08 -19.53
N ASP A 3 -7.06 17.96 -18.69
CA ASP A 3 -5.74 17.98 -18.09
C ASP A 3 -5.21 16.58 -17.74
N GLY A 4 -4.04 16.26 -18.27
CA GLY A 4 -3.34 15.00 -18.05
C GLY A 4 -2.74 14.99 -16.65
N GLY A 5 -3.57 14.79 -15.63
CA GLY A 5 -3.09 14.53 -14.28
C GLY A 5 -2.10 13.38 -14.31
N ASP A 6 -0.91 13.61 -13.75
CA ASP A 6 0.17 12.64 -13.74
C ASP A 6 -0.33 11.30 -13.18
N VAL A 7 -0.09 10.21 -13.91
CA VAL A 7 -0.62 8.89 -13.57
C VAL A 7 0.45 8.15 -12.79
N ASP A 8 0.25 8.02 -11.50
CA ASP A 8 1.19 7.31 -10.63
C ASP A 8 1.33 5.85 -11.05
N LEU A 9 2.55 5.46 -11.40
CA LEU A 9 2.91 4.08 -11.73
C LEU A 9 3.32 3.33 -10.45
N VAL A 10 2.72 2.17 -10.21
CA VAL A 10 2.99 1.37 -9.01
C VAL A 10 3.26 -0.09 -9.36
N GLU A 11 4.46 -0.55 -9.03
CA GLU A 11 4.90 -1.94 -9.19
C GLU A 11 4.40 -2.86 -8.06
N ASP A 12 4.25 -4.16 -8.37
CA ASP A 12 3.77 -5.21 -7.43
C ASP A 12 2.45 -4.83 -6.74
N PHE A 13 1.44 -4.47 -7.55
CA PHE A 13 0.22 -3.85 -7.07
C PHE A 13 -0.82 -4.85 -6.51
N TYR A 14 -1.13 -4.69 -5.23
CA TYR A 14 -2.28 -5.28 -4.57
C TYR A 14 -3.11 -4.18 -3.92
N GLY A 15 -4.38 -4.06 -4.29
CA GLY A 15 -5.24 -2.98 -3.81
C GLY A 15 -6.63 -3.44 -3.37
N VAL A 16 -7.13 -2.84 -2.30
CA VAL A 16 -8.50 -2.97 -1.82
C VAL A 16 -9.22 -1.65 -2.00
N TYR A 17 -10.32 -1.65 -2.74
CA TYR A 17 -11.00 -0.43 -3.18
C TYR A 17 -12.41 -0.30 -2.64
N LEU A 18 -12.90 0.93 -2.61
CA LEU A 18 -14.27 1.31 -2.33
C LEU A 18 -14.91 1.90 -3.59
N LEU A 19 -16.01 1.29 -4.04
CA LEU A 19 -16.86 1.84 -5.09
C LEU A 19 -18.02 2.63 -4.49
N TYR A 20 -18.47 3.61 -5.24
CA TYR A 20 -19.68 4.37 -5.00
C TYR A 20 -20.56 4.33 -6.26
N SER A 21 -21.87 4.08 -6.10
CA SER A 21 -22.82 4.11 -7.22
C SER A 21 -23.33 5.52 -7.44
N THR A 22 -23.13 6.02 -8.66
CA THR A 22 -23.65 7.32 -9.14
C THR A 22 -24.97 7.17 -9.89
N ASN A 23 -25.61 5.99 -9.81
CA ASN A 23 -26.86 5.72 -10.49
C ASN A 23 -27.91 6.81 -10.16
N PRO A 24 -28.62 7.37 -11.17
CA PRO A 24 -29.61 8.41 -10.93
C PRO A 24 -30.82 7.92 -10.14
N ASN A 25 -31.11 6.61 -10.16
CA ASN A 25 -32.16 6.00 -9.36
C ASN A 25 -31.80 6.04 -7.85
N PRO A 26 -32.61 6.70 -7.00
CA PRO A 26 -32.34 6.81 -5.56
C PRO A 26 -32.19 5.47 -4.83
N ARG A 27 -32.77 4.38 -5.36
CA ARG A 27 -32.62 3.02 -4.79
C ARG A 27 -31.18 2.50 -4.86
N TYR A 28 -30.41 2.97 -5.82
CA TYR A 28 -29.04 2.51 -6.10
C TYR A 28 -27.98 3.57 -5.82
N ARG A 29 -28.34 4.86 -5.96
CA ARG A 29 -27.47 5.99 -5.63
C ARG A 29 -26.86 5.84 -4.24
N GLY A 30 -25.55 6.05 -4.14
CA GLY A 30 -24.84 5.99 -2.86
C GLY A 30 -24.66 4.59 -2.27
N ARG A 31 -25.02 3.54 -3.01
CA ARG A 31 -24.58 2.19 -2.68
C ARG A 31 -23.06 2.10 -2.80
N THR A 32 -22.47 1.30 -1.93
CA THR A 32 -21.04 1.03 -1.94
C THR A 32 -20.74 -0.43 -2.20
N TYR A 33 -19.53 -0.69 -2.66
CA TYR A 33 -18.99 -2.03 -2.81
C TYR A 33 -17.50 -2.00 -2.47
N ILE A 34 -17.02 -2.94 -1.66
CA ILE A 34 -15.61 -3.08 -1.33
C ILE A 34 -15.08 -4.30 -2.09
N GLY A 35 -13.92 -4.19 -2.73
CA GLY A 35 -13.34 -5.29 -3.48
C GLY A 35 -11.82 -5.26 -3.51
N TYR A 36 -11.23 -6.38 -3.93
CA TYR A 36 -9.80 -6.52 -4.18
C TYR A 36 -9.45 -6.53 -5.68
N THR A 37 -8.29 -5.98 -6.04
CA THR A 37 -7.76 -6.02 -7.41
C THR A 37 -6.25 -5.85 -7.48
N VAL A 38 -5.65 -6.41 -8.54
CA VAL A 38 -4.27 -6.13 -9.01
C VAL A 38 -4.25 -5.11 -10.16
N ASP A 39 -5.43 -4.74 -10.67
CA ASP A 39 -5.60 -3.78 -11.76
C ASP A 39 -6.91 -2.99 -11.56
N PRO A 40 -6.87 -1.78 -10.98
CA PRO A 40 -8.06 -0.98 -10.70
C PRO A 40 -8.71 -0.47 -11.99
N ASN A 41 -7.91 -0.13 -13.00
CA ASN A 41 -8.38 0.40 -14.29
C ASN A 41 -9.18 -0.64 -15.09
N ARG A 42 -8.74 -1.89 -15.07
CA ARG A 42 -9.52 -3.01 -15.62
C ARG A 42 -10.74 -3.31 -14.75
N ARG A 43 -10.58 -3.36 -13.43
CA ARG A 43 -11.64 -3.80 -12.50
C ARG A 43 -12.85 -2.87 -12.52
N ILE A 44 -12.67 -1.55 -12.59
CA ILE A 44 -13.79 -0.61 -12.66
C ILE A 44 -14.60 -0.79 -13.96
N LYS A 45 -13.93 -1.07 -15.08
CA LYS A 45 -14.58 -1.39 -16.37
C LYS A 45 -15.40 -2.67 -16.26
N GLN A 46 -14.89 -3.71 -15.59
CA GLN A 46 -15.62 -4.95 -15.37
C GLN A 46 -16.90 -4.73 -14.56
N HIS A 47 -16.84 -3.94 -13.48
CA HIS A 47 -18.03 -3.61 -12.69
C HIS A 47 -19.10 -2.88 -13.51
N ASN A 48 -18.70 -1.93 -14.34
CA ASN A 48 -19.62 -1.15 -15.17
C ASN A 48 -20.17 -1.91 -16.39
N ARG A 49 -19.46 -2.94 -16.87
CA ARG A 49 -19.95 -3.86 -17.91
C ARG A 49 -20.79 -5.02 -17.38
N GLY A 50 -20.82 -5.21 -16.06
CA GLY A 50 -21.61 -6.24 -15.40
C GLY A 50 -20.97 -7.63 -15.37
N THR A 51 -21.72 -8.62 -14.90
CA THR A 51 -21.22 -9.97 -14.58
C THR A 51 -20.64 -10.73 -15.76
N LYS A 52 -21.21 -10.55 -16.96
CA LYS A 52 -20.71 -11.18 -18.19
C LYS A 52 -19.27 -10.76 -18.54
N ALA A 53 -18.82 -9.61 -18.05
CA ALA A 53 -17.46 -9.11 -18.24
C ALA A 53 -16.56 -9.34 -17.01
N GLY A 54 -16.97 -10.17 -16.05
CA GLY A 54 -16.23 -10.44 -14.81
C GLY A 54 -16.51 -9.46 -13.67
N GLY A 55 -17.53 -8.60 -13.79
CA GLY A 55 -18.00 -7.75 -12.70
C GLY A 55 -18.66 -8.56 -11.57
N ALA A 56 -18.58 -8.08 -10.33
CA ALA A 56 -19.23 -8.77 -9.21
C ALA A 56 -20.77 -8.77 -9.35
N TYR A 57 -21.41 -9.88 -8.98
CA TYR A 57 -22.88 -9.98 -9.02
C TYR A 57 -23.56 -8.86 -8.21
N LYS A 58 -23.00 -8.53 -7.04
CA LYS A 58 -23.53 -7.47 -6.16
C LYS A 58 -23.52 -6.09 -6.81
N THR A 59 -22.69 -5.83 -7.83
CA THR A 59 -22.60 -4.55 -8.53
C THR A 59 -23.38 -4.49 -9.84
N SER A 60 -23.84 -5.63 -10.35
CA SER A 60 -24.57 -5.71 -11.62
C SER A 60 -25.86 -4.87 -11.61
N ASN A 61 -26.11 -4.12 -12.69
CA ASN A 61 -27.28 -3.27 -12.92
C ASN A 61 -27.54 -2.20 -11.84
N LYS A 62 -26.52 -1.86 -11.04
CA LYS A 62 -26.60 -0.89 -9.95
C LYS A 62 -25.62 0.27 -10.13
N GLY A 63 -24.87 0.27 -11.24
CA GLY A 63 -23.97 1.35 -11.62
C GLY A 63 -24.69 2.47 -12.39
N PRO A 64 -23.97 3.46 -12.95
CA PRO A 64 -22.52 3.49 -13.04
C PRO A 64 -21.84 3.52 -11.67
N TRP A 65 -20.71 2.83 -11.57
CA TRP A 65 -19.84 2.80 -10.41
C TRP A 65 -18.63 3.66 -10.69
N VAL A 66 -18.21 4.40 -9.68
CA VAL A 66 -16.92 5.06 -9.61
C VAL A 66 -16.10 4.43 -8.49
N MET A 67 -14.81 4.24 -8.73
CA MET A 67 -13.87 3.81 -7.68
C MET A 67 -13.37 5.07 -6.99
N VAL A 68 -13.81 5.32 -5.77
CA VAL A 68 -13.56 6.60 -5.09
C VAL A 68 -12.27 6.58 -4.28
N LEU A 69 -11.94 5.41 -3.71
CA LEU A 69 -10.76 5.22 -2.86
C LEU A 69 -10.17 3.83 -3.10
N ILE A 70 -8.85 3.73 -3.08
CA ILE A 70 -8.12 2.46 -3.08
C ILE A 70 -6.98 2.50 -2.07
N VAL A 71 -6.93 1.49 -1.21
CA VAL A 71 -5.79 1.23 -0.33
C VAL A 71 -4.88 0.24 -1.05
N HIS A 72 -3.61 0.58 -1.25
CA HIS A 72 -2.64 -0.29 -1.92
C HIS A 72 -1.30 -0.34 -1.18
N GLY A 73 -0.34 -1.12 -1.68
CA GLY A 73 0.93 -1.38 -0.98
C GLY A 73 0.89 -2.63 -0.10
N PHE A 74 -0.15 -3.47 -0.22
CA PHE A 74 -0.18 -4.74 0.48
C PHE A 74 0.96 -5.65 0.01
N PRO A 75 1.60 -6.42 0.91
CA PRO A 75 2.75 -7.25 0.57
C PRO A 75 2.38 -8.51 -0.23
N ASN A 76 1.11 -8.84 -0.36
CA ASN A 76 0.58 -9.96 -1.15
C ASN A 76 -0.96 -9.90 -1.17
N ASP A 77 -1.53 -10.75 -2.03
CA ASP A 77 -2.96 -10.99 -2.14
C ASP A 77 -3.59 -11.45 -0.82
N ILE A 78 -2.97 -12.36 -0.07
CA ILE A 78 -3.50 -12.88 1.21
C ILE A 78 -3.74 -11.74 2.21
N SER A 79 -2.80 -10.81 2.32
CA SER A 79 -2.91 -9.65 3.22
C SER A 79 -4.02 -8.70 2.77
N ALA A 80 -4.10 -8.44 1.47
CA ALA A 80 -5.15 -7.61 0.88
C ALA A 80 -6.54 -8.23 1.04
N LEU A 81 -6.69 -9.54 0.78
CA LEU A 81 -7.96 -10.27 0.91
C LEU A 81 -8.43 -10.34 2.38
N ARG A 82 -7.51 -10.49 3.33
CA ARG A 82 -7.85 -10.40 4.77
C ARG A 82 -8.34 -9.00 5.16
N PHE A 83 -7.74 -7.96 4.59
CA PHE A 83 -8.19 -6.58 4.75
C PHE A 83 -9.57 -6.38 4.14
N GLU A 84 -9.77 -6.76 2.88
CA GLU A 84 -11.05 -6.70 2.17
C GLU A 84 -12.17 -7.36 2.98
N TRP A 85 -11.95 -8.59 3.45
CA TRP A 85 -12.95 -9.32 4.22
C TRP A 85 -13.34 -8.59 5.51
N ALA A 86 -12.36 -8.08 6.25
CA ALA A 86 -12.61 -7.35 7.48
C ALA A 86 -13.35 -6.03 7.22
N TRP A 87 -13.07 -5.36 6.10
CA TRP A 87 -13.76 -4.14 5.70
C TRP A 87 -15.20 -4.41 5.24
N GLN A 88 -15.44 -5.54 4.57
CA GLN A 88 -16.78 -5.98 4.18
C GLN A 88 -17.62 -6.45 5.39
N HIS A 89 -16.97 -6.98 6.43
CA HIS A 89 -17.61 -7.63 7.57
C HIS A 89 -17.05 -7.14 8.92
N PRO A 90 -17.10 -5.82 9.21
CA PRO A 90 -16.51 -5.27 10.44
C PRO A 90 -17.11 -5.89 11.70
N GLU A 91 -18.40 -6.22 11.70
CA GLU A 91 -19.10 -6.84 12.83
C GLU A 91 -18.64 -8.27 13.16
N LYS A 92 -18.05 -8.97 12.19
CA LYS A 92 -17.53 -10.35 12.36
C LYS A 92 -16.03 -10.35 12.67
N SER A 93 -15.33 -9.27 12.34
CA SER A 93 -13.90 -9.16 12.57
C SER A 93 -13.61 -8.94 14.06
N ARG A 94 -12.86 -9.88 14.66
CA ARG A 94 -12.40 -9.75 16.05
C ARG A 94 -11.55 -8.50 16.30
N ARG A 95 -10.92 -7.97 15.24
CA ARG A 95 -10.07 -6.77 15.26
C ARG A 95 -10.86 -5.46 15.24
N LEU A 96 -12.14 -5.48 14.90
CA LEU A 96 -12.95 -4.28 14.65
C LEU A 96 -14.14 -4.15 15.62
N ARG A 97 -14.04 -4.77 16.79
CA ARG A 97 -15.08 -4.72 17.83
C ARG A 97 -15.38 -3.29 18.28
N GLU A 98 -14.36 -2.44 18.32
CA GLU A 98 -14.43 -1.05 18.78
C GLU A 98 -15.13 -0.12 17.78
N VAL A 99 -15.24 -0.51 16.51
CA VAL A 99 -15.89 0.34 15.48
C VAL A 99 -17.38 0.53 15.79
N GLY A 100 -18.01 -0.39 16.51
CA GLY A 100 -19.44 -0.36 16.75
C GLY A 100 -20.28 -0.54 15.48
N LYS A 101 -21.60 -0.62 15.64
CA LYS A 101 -22.53 -0.84 14.53
C LYS A 101 -22.79 0.45 13.74
N LYS A 102 -23.19 0.32 12.47
CA LYS A 102 -23.67 1.45 11.65
C LYS A 102 -24.91 2.06 12.30
N LYS A 103 -24.91 3.39 12.48
CA LYS A 103 -26.11 4.11 12.95
C LYS A 103 -27.17 4.17 11.83
N SER A 104 -28.46 4.25 12.17
CA SER A 104 -29.53 4.33 11.16
C SER A 104 -29.37 5.57 10.26
N SER A 105 -29.03 6.72 10.84
CA SER A 105 -28.78 8.00 10.17
C SER A 105 -27.47 8.06 9.36
N GLU A 106 -26.53 7.14 9.60
CA GLU A 106 -25.22 7.15 8.95
C GLU A 106 -25.29 6.57 7.54
N LEU A 107 -24.80 7.29 6.54
CA LEU A 107 -24.71 6.75 5.18
C LEU A 107 -23.76 5.54 5.17
N ARG A 108 -24.09 4.53 4.34
CA ARG A 108 -23.22 3.35 4.19
C ARG A 108 -21.80 3.76 3.77
N TYR A 109 -21.68 4.79 2.94
CA TYR A 109 -20.41 5.36 2.52
C TYR A 109 -19.56 5.86 3.70
N ASN A 110 -20.13 6.72 4.54
CA ASN A 110 -19.45 7.25 5.73
C ASN A 110 -19.08 6.13 6.70
N PHE A 111 -19.96 5.14 6.87
CA PHE A 111 -19.66 3.96 7.69
C PHE A 111 -18.46 3.18 7.16
N SER A 112 -18.39 2.94 5.85
CA SER A 112 -17.25 2.26 5.24
C SER A 112 -15.94 3.02 5.46
N LEU A 113 -15.96 4.36 5.33
CA LEU A 113 -14.76 5.18 5.60
C LEU A 113 -14.35 5.13 7.07
N ARG A 114 -15.31 5.21 7.99
CA ARG A 114 -15.04 5.08 9.43
C ARG A 114 -14.43 3.73 9.79
N VAL A 115 -14.95 2.64 9.22
CA VAL A 115 -14.36 1.29 9.37
C VAL A 115 -12.92 1.28 8.87
N LEU A 116 -12.66 1.87 7.70
CA LEU A 116 -11.31 2.00 7.15
C LEU A 116 -10.38 2.75 8.11
N SER A 117 -10.80 3.88 8.67
CA SER A 117 -10.02 4.66 9.64
C SER A 117 -9.56 3.83 10.84
N HIS A 118 -10.45 2.99 11.39
CA HIS A 118 -10.06 2.05 12.45
C HIS A 118 -9.11 0.95 11.96
N MET A 119 -9.35 0.41 10.76
CA MET A 119 -8.50 -0.64 10.20
C MET A 119 -7.06 -0.19 10.00
N LEU A 120 -6.83 1.04 9.50
CA LEU A 120 -5.48 1.59 9.29
C LEU A 120 -4.67 1.70 10.60
N ARG A 121 -5.35 1.77 11.75
CA ARG A 121 -4.75 1.88 13.08
C ARG A 121 -4.73 0.56 13.85
N THR A 122 -5.24 -0.52 13.25
CA THR A 122 -5.35 -1.83 13.88
C THR A 122 -4.30 -2.81 13.36
N ARG A 123 -3.65 -3.56 14.26
CA ARG A 123 -2.71 -4.61 13.86
C ARG A 123 -3.42 -5.79 13.16
N PRO A 124 -2.80 -6.42 12.14
CA PRO A 124 -1.44 -6.16 11.65
C PRO A 124 -1.34 -5.02 10.63
N TRP A 125 -2.47 -4.45 10.20
CA TRP A 125 -2.52 -3.51 9.07
C TRP A 125 -1.76 -2.22 9.34
N SER A 126 -1.81 -1.72 10.58
CA SER A 126 -1.11 -0.50 11.01
C SER A 126 0.43 -0.54 10.95
N ARG A 127 1.03 -1.64 10.51
CA ARG A 127 2.48 -1.76 10.26
C ARG A 127 2.80 -2.16 8.82
N LEU A 128 1.81 -2.13 7.93
CA LEU A 128 2.01 -2.36 6.51
C LEU A 128 2.29 -1.01 5.82
N PRO A 129 3.11 -0.97 4.76
CA PRO A 129 3.38 0.24 3.99
C PRO A 129 2.20 0.57 3.05
N LEU A 130 1.04 0.87 3.64
CA LEU A 130 -0.17 1.11 2.87
C LEU A 130 -0.24 2.57 2.43
N THR A 131 -0.64 2.77 1.18
CA THR A 131 -1.03 4.08 0.66
C THR A 131 -2.54 4.15 0.56
N ILE A 132 -3.14 5.23 1.06
CA ILE A 132 -4.56 5.50 0.92
C ILE A 132 -4.73 6.48 -0.23
N ARG A 133 -5.27 6.03 -1.37
CA ARG A 133 -5.41 6.87 -2.56
C ARG A 133 -6.85 7.24 -2.85
N TRP A 134 -7.14 8.54 -2.86
CA TRP A 134 -8.39 9.09 -3.36
C TRP A 134 -8.33 9.23 -4.88
N LEU A 135 -9.12 8.42 -5.59
CA LEU A 135 -9.17 8.41 -7.05
C LEU A 135 -10.15 9.45 -7.61
N GLN A 136 -11.09 9.92 -6.79
CA GLN A 136 -12.14 10.88 -7.14
C GLN A 136 -12.35 11.86 -5.97
N GLN A 137 -11.81 13.08 -6.10
CA GLN A 137 -11.68 14.07 -5.03
C GLN A 137 -13.02 14.59 -4.54
N GLU A 138 -14.05 14.63 -5.39
CA GLU A 138 -15.39 15.08 -5.02
C GLU A 138 -16.08 14.15 -3.99
N TYR A 139 -15.57 12.93 -3.82
CA TYR A 139 -16.05 11.97 -2.82
C TYR A 139 -15.23 12.00 -1.53
N MET A 140 -14.11 12.74 -1.49
CA MET A 140 -13.23 12.79 -0.33
C MET A 140 -14.00 13.20 0.93
N ARG A 141 -13.63 12.59 2.05
CA ARG A 141 -14.08 12.97 3.38
C ARG A 141 -12.85 13.06 4.27
N GLU A 142 -12.89 14.00 5.20
CA GLU A 142 -11.88 14.06 6.26
C GLU A 142 -11.97 12.82 7.15
N PHE A 143 -10.81 12.38 7.63
CA PHE A 143 -10.75 11.33 8.64
C PHE A 143 -11.24 11.90 9.97
N PRO A 144 -11.98 11.12 10.79
CA PRO A 144 -12.39 11.59 12.11
C PRO A 144 -11.16 11.95 12.96
N PRO A 145 -11.23 12.98 13.82
CA PRO A 145 -10.13 13.34 14.70
C PRO A 145 -9.62 12.16 15.54
N GLY A 146 -8.31 11.93 15.51
CA GLY A 146 -7.65 10.80 16.19
C GLY A 146 -7.75 9.45 15.48
N LEU A 147 -8.45 9.39 14.33
CA LEU A 147 -8.55 8.23 13.44
C LEU A 147 -7.95 8.50 12.07
N GLU A 148 -7.03 9.45 11.98
CA GLU A 148 -6.23 9.71 10.79
C GLU A 148 -5.31 8.51 10.51
N PRO A 149 -4.93 8.29 9.22
CA PRO A 149 -3.91 7.32 8.86
C PRO A 149 -2.62 7.56 9.67
N PRO A 150 -1.93 6.49 10.10
CA PRO A 150 -0.58 6.62 10.66
C PRO A 150 0.37 7.38 9.72
N VAL A 151 1.37 8.06 10.27
CA VAL A 151 2.30 8.94 9.52
C VAL A 151 2.99 8.22 8.35
N HIS A 152 3.38 6.96 8.53
CA HIS A 152 4.01 6.14 7.49
C HIS A 152 3.05 5.68 6.37
N MET A 153 1.75 5.98 6.46
CA MET A 153 0.73 5.62 5.47
C MET A 153 0.29 6.87 4.69
N PRO A 154 0.93 7.19 3.56
CA PRO A 154 0.63 8.41 2.83
C PRO A 154 -0.79 8.41 2.27
N VAL A 155 -1.42 9.59 2.27
CA VAL A 155 -2.66 9.85 1.55
C VAL A 155 -2.30 10.45 0.19
N ALA A 156 -2.61 9.71 -0.88
CA ALA A 156 -2.33 10.10 -2.26
C ALA A 156 -3.62 10.45 -3.01
N TYR A 157 -3.47 11.10 -4.16
CA TYR A 157 -4.57 11.65 -4.94
C TYR A 157 -4.41 11.31 -6.42
N GLY A 158 -5.53 11.17 -7.12
CA GLY A 158 -5.53 11.00 -8.58
C GLY A 158 -5.33 9.55 -9.02
N PRO A 159 -5.26 9.32 -10.34
CA PRO A 159 -5.25 7.98 -10.93
C PRO A 159 -4.02 7.17 -10.54
N VAL A 160 -4.13 5.84 -10.64
CA VAL A 160 -3.02 4.90 -10.42
C VAL A 160 -3.00 3.83 -11.50
N LYS A 161 -1.82 3.47 -11.97
CA LYS A 161 -1.63 2.42 -12.97
C LYS A 161 -0.63 1.38 -12.50
N PRO A 162 -1.08 0.13 -12.30
CA PRO A 162 -0.16 -0.96 -11.98
C PRO A 162 0.81 -1.23 -13.11
N THR A 163 2.07 -1.45 -12.74
CA THR A 163 3.14 -1.90 -13.64
C THR A 163 3.69 -3.23 -13.14
N ARG A 164 4.26 -4.01 -14.05
CA ARG A 164 4.95 -5.25 -13.66
C ARG A 164 6.36 -4.90 -13.22
N VAL A 165 6.83 -5.55 -12.16
CA VAL A 165 8.26 -5.60 -11.86
C VAL A 165 8.93 -6.27 -13.05
N LYS A 166 9.90 -5.58 -13.67
CA LYS A 166 10.72 -6.20 -14.71
C LYS A 166 11.78 -7.02 -13.98
N THR A 167 11.66 -8.34 -14.02
CA THR A 167 12.78 -9.20 -13.66
C THR A 167 13.76 -9.14 -14.81
N ASP A 168 14.94 -8.55 -14.60
CA ASP A 168 16.07 -8.81 -15.48
C ASP A 168 16.35 -10.31 -15.40
N VAL A 169 15.87 -11.02 -16.42
CA VAL A 169 16.33 -12.38 -16.73
C VAL A 169 17.69 -12.18 -17.39
N SER A 170 18.68 -11.78 -16.61
CA SER A 170 20.07 -11.97 -17.01
C SER A 170 20.27 -13.48 -17.08
N GLN A 171 20.22 -13.98 -18.32
CA GLN A 171 20.64 -15.31 -18.70
C GLN A 171 22.02 -15.57 -18.08
N ASP A 172 22.16 -16.77 -17.52
CA ASP A 172 23.40 -17.32 -16.97
C ASP A 172 24.59 -16.98 -17.88
N ALA A 173 25.41 -16.05 -17.44
CA ALA A 173 26.71 -15.75 -18.02
C ALA A 173 27.70 -15.60 -16.86
N ASP A 174 28.41 -16.69 -16.56
CA ASP A 174 29.68 -16.77 -15.82
C ASP A 174 29.98 -15.68 -14.76
N ASP A 175 29.04 -15.44 -13.84
CA ASP A 175 29.27 -14.53 -12.71
C ASP A 175 29.96 -15.28 -11.58
N VAL A 176 31.24 -14.94 -11.34
CA VAL A 176 31.94 -15.25 -10.10
C VAL A 176 31.06 -14.77 -8.95
N GLU A 177 30.54 -15.70 -8.13
CA GLU A 177 29.71 -15.32 -6.98
C GLU A 177 30.56 -14.56 -5.97
N VAL A 178 30.47 -13.22 -6.00
CA VAL A 178 31.05 -12.39 -4.96
C VAL A 178 30.25 -12.64 -3.69
N GLU A 179 30.90 -13.24 -2.69
CA GLU A 179 30.32 -13.37 -1.35
C GLU A 179 30.16 -11.99 -0.72
N GLU A 180 28.91 -11.60 -0.49
CA GLU A 180 28.57 -10.36 0.20
C GLU A 180 28.69 -10.56 1.72
N ILE A 181 29.25 -9.58 2.44
CA ILE A 181 29.46 -9.64 3.89
C ILE A 181 28.50 -8.68 4.59
N CYS A 182 27.85 -9.14 5.65
CA CYS A 182 26.93 -8.33 6.43
C CYS A 182 27.67 -7.29 7.27
N VAL A 183 27.37 -6.01 7.08
CA VAL A 183 28.00 -4.94 7.87
C VAL A 183 27.66 -5.00 9.37
N ILE A 184 26.62 -5.76 9.75
CA ILE A 184 26.12 -5.84 11.14
C ILE A 184 26.76 -7.01 11.89
N CYS A 185 26.73 -8.23 11.35
CA CYS A 185 27.27 -9.41 12.03
C CYS A 185 28.62 -9.89 11.48
N GLN A 186 29.08 -9.32 10.37
CA GLN A 186 30.35 -9.67 9.70
C GLN A 186 30.41 -11.08 9.09
N ASP A 187 29.27 -11.78 9.00
CA ASP A 187 29.17 -13.08 8.33
C ASP A 187 28.75 -12.95 6.86
N SER A 188 28.99 -13.99 6.07
CA SER A 188 28.57 -14.08 4.66
C SER A 188 27.04 -14.11 4.52
N ILE A 189 26.54 -13.50 3.43
CA ILE A 189 25.11 -13.37 3.15
C ILE A 189 24.74 -14.18 1.92
N LYS A 190 23.66 -14.97 2.04
CA LYS A 190 23.03 -15.63 0.89
C LYS A 190 22.32 -14.58 0.03
N LYS A 191 22.38 -14.69 -1.30
CA LYS A 191 21.67 -13.79 -2.24
C LYS A 191 20.20 -13.52 -1.86
N THR A 192 19.49 -14.54 -1.37
CA THR A 192 18.08 -14.44 -0.94
C THR A 192 17.86 -13.64 0.35
N ASP A 193 18.89 -13.38 1.14
CA ASP A 193 18.82 -12.69 2.44
C ASP A 193 19.47 -11.29 2.43
N ILE A 194 19.96 -10.83 1.29
CA ILE A 194 20.54 -9.49 1.16
C ILE A 194 19.46 -8.41 1.27
N MET A 195 19.69 -7.40 2.10
CA MET A 195 19.00 -6.11 2.12
C MET A 195 20.00 -5.00 1.86
N ARG A 196 19.59 -4.01 1.07
CA ARG A 196 20.37 -2.81 0.75
C ARG A 196 19.60 -1.56 1.17
N CYS A 197 20.33 -0.46 1.33
CA CYS A 197 19.72 0.84 1.58
C CYS A 197 18.96 1.34 0.33
N LEU A 198 17.98 2.21 0.55
CA LEU A 198 17.26 2.89 -0.53
C LEU A 198 18.12 3.93 -1.25
N SER A 199 19.14 4.48 -0.60
CA SER A 199 20.08 5.41 -1.22
C SER A 199 21.09 4.65 -2.10
N PRO A 200 21.19 4.98 -3.41
CA PRO A 200 22.10 4.29 -4.35
C PRO A 200 23.59 4.41 -4.01
N SER A 201 23.98 5.49 -3.33
CA SER A 201 25.35 5.75 -2.93
C SER A 201 25.72 5.12 -1.59
N CYS A 202 24.77 4.47 -0.91
CA CYS A 202 25.00 3.88 0.39
C CYS A 202 25.58 2.47 0.28
N VAL A 203 26.62 2.20 1.08
CA VAL A 203 27.33 0.90 1.13
C VAL A 203 26.65 -0.14 2.02
N LEU A 204 25.40 0.07 2.43
CA LEU A 204 24.73 -0.84 3.36
C LEU A 204 24.42 -2.15 2.64
N VAL A 205 24.99 -3.24 3.15
CA VAL A 205 24.66 -4.61 2.79
C VAL A 205 24.51 -5.42 4.09
N ALA A 206 23.34 -5.96 4.35
CA ALA A 206 23.06 -6.69 5.59
C ALA A 206 22.07 -7.84 5.38
N HIS A 207 22.10 -8.85 6.27
CA HIS A 207 21.03 -9.86 6.33
C HIS A 207 19.70 -9.17 6.65
N VAL A 208 18.57 -9.69 6.12
CA VAL A 208 17.22 -9.19 6.44
C VAL A 208 17.02 -9.16 7.95
N ILE A 209 17.40 -10.24 8.64
CA ILE A 209 17.18 -10.37 10.09
C ILE A 209 18.08 -9.43 10.88
N CYS A 210 19.34 -9.24 10.48
CA CYS A 210 20.25 -8.34 11.19
C CYS A 210 19.78 -6.89 11.08
N LEU A 211 19.38 -6.45 9.89
CA LEU A 211 18.84 -5.11 9.70
C LEU A 211 17.52 -4.94 10.45
N ALA A 212 16.62 -5.92 10.39
CA ALA A 212 15.35 -5.87 11.13
C ALA A 212 15.56 -5.71 12.64
N LYS A 213 16.45 -6.50 13.25
CA LYS A 213 16.78 -6.39 14.68
C LYS A 213 17.32 -5.00 15.02
N ARG A 214 18.27 -4.49 14.21
CA ARG A 214 18.87 -3.17 14.41
C ARG A 214 17.84 -2.04 14.40
N LEU A 215 16.87 -2.09 13.47
CA LEU A 215 15.79 -1.09 13.37
C LEU A 215 14.76 -1.24 14.50
N LEU A 216 14.52 -2.47 14.98
CA LEU A 216 13.64 -2.72 16.13
C LEU A 216 14.26 -2.24 17.45
N ASP A 217 15.59 -2.30 17.60
CA ASP A 217 16.28 -1.81 18.79
C ASP A 217 16.17 -0.29 18.95
N SER A 218 16.02 0.45 17.83
CA SER A 218 15.75 1.90 17.85
C SER A 218 14.28 2.25 18.15
N GLU A 219 13.34 1.31 18.05
CA GLU A 219 11.92 1.58 18.35
C GLU A 219 11.66 1.54 19.87
N SER A 220 10.96 2.56 20.38
CA SER A 220 10.46 2.58 21.76
C SER A 220 9.43 1.45 21.96
N GLY A 221 9.83 0.36 22.62
CA GLY A 221 9.05 -0.88 22.72
C GLY A 221 9.75 -2.13 22.17
N SER A 222 11.08 -2.06 21.95
CA SER A 222 11.96 -3.19 21.64
C SER A 222 11.60 -4.45 22.45
N GLY A 223 11.32 -5.55 21.75
CA GLY A 223 10.98 -6.86 22.33
C GLY A 223 9.56 -7.40 22.05
N VAL A 224 8.61 -6.55 21.62
CA VAL A 224 7.21 -7.00 21.35
C VAL A 224 6.87 -7.08 19.86
N MET A 225 7.63 -6.38 19.00
CA MET A 225 7.36 -6.29 17.57
C MET A 225 8.26 -7.22 16.76
N LEU A 226 7.69 -7.90 15.76
CA LEU A 226 8.43 -8.80 14.87
C LEU A 226 8.91 -8.13 13.58
N LEU A 227 8.25 -7.06 13.15
CA LEU A 227 8.55 -6.35 11.91
C LEU A 227 8.82 -4.88 12.26
N PRO A 228 9.98 -4.31 11.89
CA PRO A 228 10.21 -2.88 12.03
C PRO A 228 9.20 -2.09 11.20
N LEU A 229 8.92 -0.87 11.63
CA LEU A 229 8.14 0.09 10.87
C LEU A 229 9.09 0.98 10.08
N GLU A 230 10.02 1.59 10.80
CA GLU A 230 11.03 2.51 10.29
C GLU A 230 12.28 2.46 11.17
N GLY A 231 13.35 3.07 10.70
CA GLY A 231 14.54 3.37 11.49
C GLY A 231 15.65 3.92 10.62
N GLU A 232 16.77 4.29 11.23
CA GLU A 232 17.89 4.90 10.52
C GLU A 232 18.82 3.85 9.91
N CYS A 233 19.27 4.12 8.68
CA CYS A 233 20.30 3.33 8.04
C CYS A 233 21.59 3.35 8.89
N PRO A 234 22.17 2.21 9.29
CA PRO A 234 23.39 2.20 10.11
C PRO A 234 24.65 2.69 9.37
N SER A 235 24.58 2.86 8.04
CA SER A 235 25.71 3.31 7.23
C SER A 235 25.61 4.78 6.79
N CYS A 236 24.44 5.26 6.40
CA CYS A 236 24.26 6.64 5.91
C CYS A 236 23.24 7.47 6.71
N SER A 237 22.65 6.90 7.77
CA SER A 237 21.70 7.56 8.68
C SER A 237 20.41 8.11 8.07
N ILE A 238 20.12 7.83 6.79
CA ILE A 238 18.81 8.19 6.22
C ILE A 238 17.70 7.39 6.91
N THR A 239 16.52 7.98 7.02
CA THR A 239 15.32 7.27 7.48
C THR A 239 14.89 6.24 6.45
N LEU A 240 14.70 5.00 6.90
CA LEU A 240 14.26 3.88 6.09
C LEU A 240 12.89 3.42 6.59
N LEU A 241 11.92 3.31 5.68
CA LEU A 241 10.69 2.57 5.94
C LEU A 241 10.91 1.10 5.62
N TRP A 242 10.59 0.21 6.57
CA TRP A 242 10.81 -1.23 6.39
C TRP A 242 10.07 -1.78 5.17
N GLY A 243 8.86 -1.27 4.93
CA GLY A 243 8.07 -1.65 3.77
C GLY A 243 8.74 -1.33 2.44
N ASP A 244 9.43 -0.20 2.33
CA ASP A 244 10.13 0.19 1.11
C ASP A 244 11.36 -0.66 0.85
N LEU A 245 12.11 -1.01 1.91
CA LEU A 245 13.22 -1.95 1.78
C LEU A 245 12.75 -3.32 1.28
N VAL A 246 11.62 -3.82 1.81
CA VAL A 246 11.03 -5.08 1.35
C VAL A 246 10.57 -4.99 -0.11
N ARG A 247 10.00 -3.85 -0.53
CA ARG A 247 9.63 -3.62 -1.94
C ARG A 247 10.85 -3.59 -2.84
N GLN A 248 11.90 -2.87 -2.47
CA GLN A 248 13.16 -2.81 -3.21
C GLN A 248 13.78 -4.22 -3.37
N LYS A 249 13.80 -5.01 -2.29
CA LYS A 249 14.28 -6.41 -2.32
C LYS A 249 13.49 -7.29 -3.29
N ARG A 250 12.22 -6.98 -3.55
CA ARG A 250 11.37 -7.69 -4.53
C ARG A 250 11.54 -7.18 -5.96
N GLY A 251 12.46 -6.24 -6.19
CA GLY A 251 12.73 -5.66 -7.51
C GLY A 251 11.91 -4.42 -7.81
N CYS A 252 11.14 -3.86 -6.86
CA CYS A 252 10.53 -2.55 -7.06
C CYS A 252 11.62 -1.45 -7.09
N TYR A 253 11.31 -0.31 -7.71
CA TYR A 253 12.15 0.89 -7.76
C TYR A 253 13.41 0.81 -8.64
N GLN A 254 13.64 -0.31 -9.35
CA GLN A 254 14.86 -0.54 -10.14
C GLN A 254 15.10 0.51 -11.26
N HIS A 255 14.04 1.12 -11.81
CA HIS A 255 14.16 2.09 -12.91
C HIS A 255 13.96 3.56 -12.49
N GLN A 256 13.71 3.86 -11.22
CA GLN A 256 13.64 5.25 -10.75
C GLN A 256 15.01 5.94 -10.73
N HIS A 257 16.09 5.19 -11.00
CA HIS A 257 17.47 5.70 -11.06
C HIS A 257 17.97 6.00 -12.48
N GLN A 258 17.14 5.87 -13.52
CA GLN A 258 17.53 6.14 -14.92
C GLN A 258 16.93 7.43 -15.51
N SER A 259 16.10 8.16 -14.76
CA SER A 259 15.70 9.52 -15.10
C SER A 259 16.51 10.50 -14.25
N GLU A 260 17.72 10.82 -14.71
CA GLU A 260 18.50 11.95 -14.19
C GLU A 260 17.76 13.27 -14.47
N GLY A 261 17.60 14.10 -13.43
CA GLY A 261 17.14 15.48 -13.54
C GLY A 261 16.10 15.88 -12.51
N ASP A 262 16.58 16.26 -11.31
CA ASP A 262 15.91 17.03 -10.26
C ASP A 262 14.70 16.43 -9.51
N ASN A 263 14.88 16.45 -8.18
CA ASN A 263 13.91 16.19 -7.10
C ASN A 263 13.63 14.71 -6.79
N HIS A 264 14.55 14.16 -6.01
CA HIS A 264 14.46 12.87 -5.33
C HIS A 264 13.25 12.85 -4.39
N TRP A 265 12.32 11.92 -4.63
CA TRP A 265 11.06 11.78 -3.87
C TRP A 265 11.24 11.62 -2.35
N ALA A 266 12.43 11.24 -1.86
CA ALA A 266 12.68 11.17 -0.42
C ALA A 266 12.79 12.56 0.23
N ASP A 267 13.06 13.63 -0.54
CA ASP A 267 13.07 15.01 -0.04
C ASP A 267 11.65 15.59 0.06
N THR A 268 10.67 15.01 -0.64
CA THR A 268 9.27 15.43 -0.54
C THR A 268 8.58 14.93 0.73
N LEU A 269 9.18 13.95 1.44
CA LEU A 269 8.69 13.44 2.72
C LEU A 269 9.24 14.20 3.93
N SER A 270 10.25 15.07 3.75
CA SER A 270 10.87 15.86 4.81
C SER A 270 10.41 17.32 4.87
N GLN A 271 9.53 17.76 3.95
CA GLN A 271 9.03 19.14 3.88
C GLN A 271 7.55 19.32 4.28
N ALA A 272 6.97 18.36 5.00
CA ALA A 272 5.68 18.52 5.66
C ALA A 272 5.86 18.52 7.19
N THR A 273 6.54 19.54 7.70
CA THR A 273 6.51 19.97 9.10
C THR A 273 5.97 21.38 9.17
#